data_AF-A0A9R0WHX8-F1
#
_entry.id   AF-A0A9R0WHX8-F1
#
_cell.length_a   1.000
_cell.length_b   1.000
_cell.length_c   1.000
_cell.angle_alpha   90.00
_cell.angle_beta   90.00
_cell.angle_gamma   90.00
#
_symmetry.space_group_name_H-M   'P 1'
#
loop_
_entity.id
_entity.type
_entity.pdbx_description
1 polymer ?
#
loop_
_entity_poly.entity_id
_entity_poly.type
_entity_poly.pdbx_seq_one_letter_code
_entity_poly.pdbx_strand_id
1 'polypeptide(L)'
;MAYAKDHLERAVEQQTIPPSILLDQVRRALETPLFRRPRRVEARHFISVYERMSTRNEAILELAKLDFSILQALYCEELRALTLWWEGLQLQDHLSFARDRMVEMHFWMLGVLFEPQYSYGRIVLTKFFTFISIFDDIYDSYSTLEESRLLTMAMERWDEQAAEHLPGYTKFFYRKVLATMKVIEKDLDSQGNKHADYVKKLLIDATKCYYNEAKWCEESDTPVTVEEHLRISVPSCCCMHVACLAFSVIGAGRDAIEWGMTYPKIMRASCTIGRVINDVASHEVTHLQLKIYAMFYFICFFQFMDKFGILLVL
;
A
#
# COMPACT_ATOMS: atom_id res chain seq x y z
N MET A 1 24.32 -15.06 2.96
CA MET A 1 24.11 -13.68 3.44
C MET A 1 25.04 -13.33 4.61
N ALA A 2 25.08 -14.13 5.69
CA ALA A 2 25.93 -13.89 6.87
C ALA A 2 27.41 -13.64 6.53
N TYR A 3 28.05 -14.54 5.76
CA TYR A 3 29.45 -14.37 5.36
C TYR A 3 29.74 -13.00 4.71
N ALA A 4 28.99 -12.62 3.67
CA ALA A 4 29.19 -11.35 2.99
C ALA A 4 28.95 -10.15 3.90
N LYS A 5 27.93 -10.22 4.78
CA LYS A 5 27.62 -9.17 5.75
C LYS A 5 28.79 -8.97 6.73
N ASP A 6 29.22 -10.02 7.43
CA ASP A 6 30.28 -9.97 8.43
C ASP A 6 31.62 -9.50 7.85
N HIS A 7 31.93 -9.89 6.61
CA HIS A 7 33.15 -9.47 5.93
C HIS A 7 33.09 -8.00 5.51
N LEU A 8 31.93 -7.51 5.04
CA LEU A 8 31.74 -6.10 4.68
C LEU A 8 31.71 -5.20 5.93
N GLU A 9 31.08 -5.64 7.03
CA GLU A 9 31.08 -4.92 8.31
C GLU A 9 32.50 -4.75 8.84
N ARG A 10 33.27 -5.85 8.92
CA ARG A 10 34.69 -5.78 9.32
C ARG A 10 35.50 -4.88 8.40
N ALA A 11 35.26 -4.92 7.09
CA ALA A 11 35.96 -4.07 6.14
C ALA A 11 35.66 -2.57 6.37
N VAL A 12 34.42 -2.23 6.72
CA VAL A 12 34.01 -0.86 7.08
C VAL A 12 34.63 -0.42 8.41
N GLU A 13 34.60 -1.29 9.43
CA GLU A 13 35.17 -1.01 10.77
C GLU A 13 36.69 -0.84 10.74
N GLN A 14 37.39 -1.71 10.01
CA GLN A 14 38.83 -1.68 9.85
C GLN A 14 39.29 -0.65 8.81
N GLN A 15 38.37 0.10 8.20
CA GLN A 15 38.64 1.13 7.19
C GLN A 15 39.47 0.59 6.01
N THR A 16 39.29 -0.68 5.64
CA THR A 16 40.01 -1.29 4.52
C THR A 16 39.49 -0.81 3.18
N ILE A 17 38.26 -0.27 3.15
CA ILE A 17 37.67 0.41 2.00
C ILE A 17 37.93 1.92 2.16
N PRO A 18 38.67 2.56 1.24
CA PRO A 18 38.94 3.99 1.33
C PRO A 18 37.66 4.83 1.15
N PRO A 19 37.62 6.07 1.65
CA PRO A 19 36.51 7.00 1.43
C PRO A 19 36.20 7.14 -0.07
N SER A 20 35.07 6.60 -0.49
CA SER A 20 34.72 6.45 -1.91
C SER A 20 33.23 6.18 -2.07
N ILE A 21 32.73 6.32 -3.30
CA ILE A 21 31.36 5.92 -3.66
C ILE A 21 31.09 4.46 -3.26
N LEU A 22 32.10 3.58 -3.38
CA LEU A 22 31.98 2.17 -3.01
C LEU A 22 31.70 2.00 -1.51
N LEU A 23 32.43 2.73 -0.65
CA LEU A 23 32.19 2.70 0.80
C LEU A 23 30.75 3.13 1.14
N ASP A 24 30.28 4.20 0.52
CA ASP A 24 28.90 4.69 0.71
C ASP A 24 27.86 3.63 0.29
N GLN A 25 28.08 2.96 -0.86
CA GLN A 25 27.19 1.90 -1.32
C GLN A 25 27.20 0.66 -0.42
N VAL A 26 28.38 0.27 0.10
CA VAL A 26 28.52 -0.84 1.06
C VAL A 26 27.76 -0.53 2.35
N ARG A 27 27.95 0.66 2.93
CA ARG A 27 27.23 1.09 4.15
C ARG A 27 25.72 1.04 3.96
N ARG A 28 25.21 1.63 2.87
CA ARG A 28 23.79 1.57 2.55
C ARG A 28 23.30 0.12 2.39
N ALA A 29 24.08 -0.76 1.76
CA ALA A 29 23.70 -2.16 1.55
C ALA A 29 23.65 -2.97 2.86
N LEU A 30 24.53 -2.65 3.81
CA LEU A 30 24.52 -3.20 5.16
C LEU A 30 23.32 -2.72 5.99
N GLU A 31 22.97 -1.43 5.86
CA GLU A 31 21.79 -0.85 6.52
C GLU A 31 20.48 -1.41 5.95
N THR A 32 20.33 -1.41 4.63
CA THR A 32 19.14 -1.94 3.96
C THR A 32 19.55 -2.60 2.64
N PRO A 33 19.45 -3.93 2.51
CA PRO A 33 19.77 -4.64 1.27
C PRO A 33 18.95 -4.14 0.07
N LEU A 34 19.53 -4.20 -1.14
CA LEU A 34 18.91 -3.65 -2.36
C LEU A 34 17.47 -4.17 -2.62
N PHE A 35 17.22 -5.46 -2.35
CA PHE A 35 15.88 -6.05 -2.56
C PHE A 35 14.83 -5.59 -1.54
N ARG A 36 15.23 -4.80 -0.52
CA ARG A 36 14.35 -4.15 0.46
C ARG A 36 14.18 -2.65 0.18
N ARG A 37 14.60 -2.18 -1.00
CA ARG A 37 14.52 -0.76 -1.39
C ARG A 37 13.51 -0.52 -2.53
N PRO A 38 12.47 0.31 -2.33
CA PRO A 38 11.63 0.96 -3.31
C PRO A 38 12.41 1.40 -4.54
N ARG A 39 12.11 0.83 -5.71
CA ARG A 39 12.81 1.10 -6.97
C ARG A 39 12.85 2.58 -7.30
N ARG A 40 11.75 3.32 -7.08
CA ARG A 40 11.69 4.76 -7.35
C ARG A 40 12.54 5.59 -6.40
N VAL A 41 12.56 5.24 -5.12
CA VAL A 41 13.44 5.91 -4.13
C VAL A 41 14.90 5.58 -4.44
N GLU A 42 15.20 4.33 -4.78
CA GLU A 42 16.55 3.91 -5.15
C GLU A 42 16.99 4.56 -6.46
N ALA A 43 16.12 4.68 -7.47
CA ALA A 43 16.43 5.38 -8.71
C ALA A 43 16.82 6.84 -8.45
N ARG A 44 16.06 7.57 -7.61
CA ARG A 44 16.39 8.95 -7.24
C ARG A 44 17.77 9.08 -6.60
N HIS A 45 18.10 8.15 -5.71
CA HIS A 45 19.39 8.12 -5.06
C HIS A 45 20.50 7.75 -6.04
N PHE A 46 20.30 6.68 -6.81
CA PHE A 46 21.32 6.09 -7.66
C PHE A 46 21.66 6.98 -8.86
N ILE A 47 20.73 7.81 -9.36
CA ILE A 47 21.05 8.85 -10.35
C ILE A 47 22.17 9.76 -9.86
N SER A 48 22.09 10.26 -8.61
CA SER A 48 23.12 11.13 -8.02
C SER A 48 24.45 10.38 -7.79
N VAL A 49 24.40 9.09 -7.51
CA VAL A 49 25.59 8.24 -7.35
C VAL A 49 26.27 8.02 -8.70
N TYR A 50 25.49 7.62 -9.70
CA TYR A 50 25.95 7.32 -11.05
C TYR A 50 26.56 8.55 -11.72
N GLU A 51 26.01 9.73 -11.47
CA GLU A 51 26.58 11.01 -11.91
C GLU A 51 28.02 11.23 -11.40
N ARG A 52 28.38 10.71 -10.23
CA ARG A 52 29.74 10.84 -9.67
C ARG A 52 30.71 9.77 -10.15
N MET A 53 30.26 8.75 -10.88
CA MET A 53 31.11 7.65 -11.33
C MET A 53 31.91 8.05 -12.57
N SER A 54 33.21 7.74 -12.58
CA SER A 54 34.08 7.98 -13.73
C SER A 54 33.76 7.11 -14.95
N THR A 55 33.12 5.96 -14.72
CA THR A 55 32.72 5.01 -15.77
C THR A 55 31.29 5.23 -16.29
N ARG A 56 30.66 6.35 -15.93
CA ARG A 56 29.28 6.63 -16.30
C ARG A 56 29.12 6.79 -17.80
N ASN A 57 27.98 6.37 -18.32
CA ASN A 57 27.54 6.67 -19.66
C ASN A 57 26.60 7.88 -19.61
N GLU A 58 26.96 8.97 -20.30
CA GLU A 58 26.21 10.22 -20.26
C GLU A 58 24.78 10.07 -20.80
N ALA A 59 24.58 9.28 -21.87
CA ALA A 59 23.25 9.05 -22.43
C ALA A 59 22.33 8.30 -21.46
N ILE A 60 22.87 7.32 -20.71
CA ILE A 60 22.11 6.62 -19.66
C ILE A 60 21.76 7.56 -18.51
N LEU A 61 22.70 8.43 -18.09
CA LEU A 61 22.45 9.40 -17.02
C LEU A 61 21.36 10.41 -17.43
N GLU A 62 21.44 10.93 -18.66
CA GLU A 62 20.45 11.87 -19.20
C GLU A 62 19.07 11.23 -19.29
N LEU A 63 18.98 10.01 -19.84
CA LEU A 63 17.74 9.25 -19.90
C LEU A 63 17.13 9.04 -18.51
N ALA A 64 17.94 8.64 -17.52
CA ALA A 64 17.47 8.40 -16.16
C ALA A 64 16.94 9.69 -15.49
N LYS A 65 17.61 10.84 -15.72
CA LYS A 65 17.15 12.15 -15.21
C LYS A 65 15.83 12.58 -15.87
N LEU A 66 15.70 12.38 -17.18
CA LEU A 66 14.49 12.70 -17.93
C LEU A 66 13.31 11.82 -17.49
N ASP A 67 13.49 10.49 -17.44
CA ASP A 67 12.48 9.56 -16.92
C ASP A 67 12.01 9.96 -15.52
N PHE A 68 12.96 10.25 -14.63
CA PHE A 68 12.64 10.65 -13.27
C PHE A 68 11.81 11.92 -13.21
N SER A 69 12.18 12.93 -14.00
CA SER A 69 11.51 14.24 -14.02
C SER A 69 10.10 14.15 -14.61
N ILE A 70 9.93 13.38 -15.69
CA ILE A 70 8.62 13.15 -16.31
C ILE A 70 7.67 12.46 -15.34
N LEU A 71 8.12 11.37 -14.71
CA LEU A 71 7.32 10.66 -13.72
C LEU A 71 7.02 11.51 -12.49
N GLN A 72 7.97 12.32 -12.02
CA GLN A 72 7.72 13.24 -10.91
C GLN A 72 6.65 14.28 -11.25
N ALA A 73 6.68 14.85 -12.46
CA ALA A 73 5.64 15.78 -12.91
C ALA A 73 4.26 15.10 -12.94
N LEU A 74 4.19 13.88 -13.46
CA LEU A 74 2.97 13.07 -13.48
C LEU A 74 2.44 12.79 -12.06
N TYR A 75 3.30 12.42 -11.11
CA TYR A 75 2.90 12.21 -9.71
C TYR A 75 2.39 13.50 -9.06
N CYS A 76 2.93 14.66 -9.42
CA CYS A 76 2.40 15.94 -8.95
C CYS A 76 1.00 16.23 -9.50
N GLU A 77 0.71 15.86 -10.76
CA GLU A 77 -0.63 15.99 -11.34
C GLU A 77 -1.62 15.03 -10.66
N GLU A 78 -1.20 13.79 -10.40
CA GLU A 78 -1.96 12.81 -9.64
C GLU A 78 -2.29 13.34 -8.23
N LEU A 79 -1.31 13.88 -7.51
CA LEU A 79 -1.50 14.48 -6.19
C LEU A 79 -2.45 15.68 -6.20
N ARG A 80 -2.41 16.53 -7.23
CA ARG A 80 -3.38 17.64 -7.36
C ARG A 80 -4.80 17.10 -7.48
N ALA A 81 -5.03 16.12 -8.34
CA ALA A 81 -6.33 15.50 -8.51
C ALA A 81 -6.82 14.80 -7.23
N LEU A 82 -5.91 14.11 -6.53
CA LEU A 82 -6.20 13.45 -5.25
C LEU A 82 -6.49 14.44 -4.13
N THR A 83 -5.80 15.58 -4.09
CA THR A 83 -6.05 16.65 -3.10
C THR A 83 -7.44 17.25 -3.27
N LEU A 84 -7.83 17.57 -4.51
CA LEU A 84 -9.18 18.07 -4.81
C LEU A 84 -10.26 17.04 -4.44
N TRP A 85 -10.01 15.76 -4.70
CA TRP A 85 -10.91 14.70 -4.28
C TRP A 85 -11.01 14.62 -2.75
N TRP A 86 -9.87 14.63 -2.03
CA TRP A 86 -9.78 14.55 -0.58
C TRP A 86 -10.54 15.71 0.10
N GLU A 87 -10.31 16.94 -0.37
CA GLU A 87 -11.03 18.13 0.10
C GLU A 87 -12.54 18.01 -0.17
N GLY A 88 -12.93 17.52 -1.35
CA GLY A 88 -14.33 17.28 -1.73
C GLY A 88 -15.04 16.21 -0.90
N LEU A 89 -14.29 15.32 -0.22
CA LEU A 89 -14.89 14.39 0.73
C LEU A 89 -15.43 15.11 1.98
N GLN A 90 -14.86 16.27 2.34
CA GLN A 90 -15.27 17.07 3.51
C GLN A 90 -15.29 16.24 4.80
N LEU A 91 -14.27 15.40 5.00
CA LEU A 91 -14.23 14.46 6.12
C LEU A 91 -13.97 15.13 7.47
N GLN A 92 -13.27 16.27 7.50
CA GLN A 92 -12.80 16.90 8.75
C GLN A 92 -13.94 17.20 9.74
N ASP A 93 -15.10 17.62 9.25
CA ASP A 93 -16.25 17.98 10.10
C ASP A 93 -16.98 16.76 10.70
N HIS A 94 -16.76 15.56 10.15
CA HIS A 94 -17.49 14.34 10.50
C HIS A 94 -16.61 13.18 10.98
N LEU A 95 -15.32 13.18 10.62
CA LEU A 95 -14.35 12.12 10.86
C LEU A 95 -13.01 12.72 11.33
N SER A 96 -13.05 13.69 12.25
CA SER A 96 -11.83 14.32 12.81
C SER A 96 -10.91 13.35 13.57
N PHE A 97 -11.41 12.16 13.90
CA PHE A 97 -10.61 11.07 14.50
C PHE A 97 -9.75 10.33 13.47
N ALA A 98 -10.14 10.35 12.19
CA ALA A 98 -9.45 9.62 11.15
C ALA A 98 -8.14 10.32 10.77
N ARG A 99 -7.11 9.54 10.50
CA ARG A 99 -5.75 10.05 10.22
C ARG A 99 -5.72 10.66 8.80
N ASP A 100 -5.28 11.91 8.68
CA ASP A 100 -5.01 12.51 7.36
C ASP A 100 -3.68 11.97 6.81
N ARG A 101 -3.76 11.08 5.81
CA ARG A 101 -2.60 10.39 5.23
C ARG A 101 -2.67 10.24 3.71
N MET A 102 -3.47 11.05 3.02
CA MET A 102 -3.71 10.88 1.59
C MET A 102 -2.39 10.90 0.78
N VAL A 103 -1.47 11.80 1.13
CA VAL A 103 -0.16 11.94 0.45
C VAL A 103 0.71 10.71 0.71
N GLU A 104 0.74 10.21 1.94
CA GLU A 104 1.44 8.98 2.31
C GLU A 104 0.88 7.79 1.55
N MET A 105 -0.46 7.65 1.48
CA MET A 105 -1.09 6.57 0.72
C MET A 105 -0.72 6.65 -0.76
N HIS A 106 -0.70 7.85 -1.34
CA HIS A 106 -0.23 8.02 -2.72
C HIS A 106 1.22 7.55 -2.89
N PHE A 107 2.11 7.98 -2.01
CA PHE A 107 3.51 7.58 -2.01
C PHE A 107 3.67 6.05 -1.92
N TRP A 108 2.83 5.36 -1.15
CA TRP A 108 2.83 3.89 -1.07
C TRP A 108 2.46 3.26 -2.41
N MET A 109 1.46 3.82 -3.11
CA MET A 109 1.00 3.30 -4.40
C MET A 109 2.03 3.49 -5.52
N LEU A 110 2.95 4.47 -5.40
CA LEU A 110 4.12 4.58 -6.28
C LEU A 110 5.04 3.36 -6.19
N GLY A 111 5.01 2.64 -5.07
CA GLY A 111 5.75 1.40 -4.91
C GLY A 111 5.06 0.18 -5.53
N VAL A 112 3.76 0.27 -5.80
CA VAL A 112 2.93 -0.78 -6.40
C VAL A 112 2.99 -0.69 -7.92
N LEU A 113 2.71 0.49 -8.48
CA LEU A 113 2.75 0.79 -9.90
C LEU A 113 3.48 2.11 -10.10
N PHE A 114 4.63 2.13 -10.78
CA PHE A 114 5.39 3.37 -10.96
C PHE A 114 5.46 3.87 -12.40
N GLU A 115 5.14 3.00 -13.35
CA GLU A 115 5.22 3.26 -14.78
C GLU A 115 4.19 4.32 -15.21
N PRO A 116 4.51 5.16 -16.22
CA PRO A 116 3.69 6.32 -16.55
C PRO A 116 2.27 5.94 -17.01
N GLN A 117 2.11 4.84 -17.75
CA GLN A 117 0.81 4.37 -18.25
C GLN A 117 -0.19 4.00 -17.14
N TYR A 118 0.28 3.74 -15.92
CA TYR A 118 -0.56 3.35 -14.78
C TYR A 118 -0.99 4.53 -13.89
N SER A 119 -0.94 5.76 -14.41
CA SER A 119 -1.32 6.98 -13.68
C SER A 119 -2.72 6.91 -13.07
N TYR A 120 -3.73 6.58 -13.89
CA TYR A 120 -5.09 6.42 -13.39
C TYR A 120 -5.20 5.29 -12.36
N GLY A 121 -4.49 4.17 -12.60
CA GLY A 121 -4.42 3.05 -11.65
C GLY A 121 -3.89 3.47 -10.28
N ARG A 122 -2.84 4.31 -10.22
CA ARG A 122 -2.33 4.88 -8.96
C ARG A 122 -3.35 5.78 -8.26
N ILE A 123 -4.11 6.59 -9.00
CA ILE A 123 -5.17 7.42 -8.42
C ILE A 123 -6.25 6.54 -7.78
N VAL A 124 -6.72 5.49 -8.47
CA VAL A 124 -7.72 4.55 -7.95
C VAL A 124 -7.19 3.80 -6.72
N LEU A 125 -5.98 3.26 -6.82
CA LEU A 125 -5.28 2.59 -5.72
C LEU A 125 -5.18 3.50 -4.49
N THR A 126 -4.83 4.78 -4.68
CA THR A 126 -4.70 5.75 -3.59
C THR A 126 -6.06 6.03 -2.94
N LYS A 127 -7.10 6.27 -3.73
CA LYS A 127 -8.46 6.51 -3.22
C LYS A 127 -8.98 5.31 -2.41
N PHE A 128 -8.81 4.10 -2.96
CA PHE A 128 -9.19 2.87 -2.30
C PHE A 128 -8.45 2.69 -0.98
N PHE A 129 -7.12 2.83 -0.99
CA PHE A 129 -6.31 2.59 0.21
C PHE A 129 -6.53 3.68 1.28
N THR A 130 -6.88 4.90 0.86
CA THR A 130 -7.35 5.96 1.76
C THR A 130 -8.66 5.55 2.44
N PHE A 131 -9.63 4.97 1.72
CA PHE A 131 -10.84 4.42 2.35
C PHE A 131 -10.54 3.27 3.30
N ILE A 132 -9.65 2.35 2.92
CA ILE A 132 -9.19 1.27 3.81
C ILE A 132 -8.62 1.82 5.11
N SER A 133 -7.77 2.86 5.04
CA SER A 133 -7.22 3.49 6.24
C SER A 133 -8.28 4.16 7.12
N ILE A 134 -9.35 4.69 6.55
CA ILE A 134 -10.45 5.29 7.32
C ILE A 134 -11.32 4.18 7.92
N PHE A 135 -11.58 3.10 7.17
CA PHE A 135 -12.26 1.93 7.73
C PHE A 135 -11.47 1.35 8.90
N ASP A 136 -10.16 1.17 8.78
CA ASP A 136 -9.26 0.77 9.87
C ASP A 136 -9.49 1.63 11.13
N ASP A 137 -9.44 2.96 11.00
CA ASP A 137 -9.70 3.88 12.13
C ASP A 137 -11.10 3.71 12.75
N ILE A 138 -12.12 3.46 11.91
CA ILE A 138 -13.49 3.25 12.38
C ILE A 138 -13.61 1.93 13.15
N TYR A 139 -13.12 0.82 12.60
CA TYR A 139 -13.29 -0.51 13.16
C TYR A 139 -12.40 -0.77 14.39
N ASP A 140 -11.17 -0.23 14.38
CA ASP A 140 -10.18 -0.48 15.43
C ASP A 140 -10.34 0.45 16.64
N SER A 141 -10.68 1.72 16.40
CA SER A 141 -10.51 2.77 17.43
C SER A 141 -11.77 3.58 17.75
N TYR A 142 -12.76 3.65 16.87
CA TYR A 142 -13.85 4.63 17.01
C TYR A 142 -15.25 4.05 17.20
N SER A 143 -15.62 3.06 16.40
CA SER A 143 -16.98 2.51 16.41
C SER A 143 -17.17 1.46 17.51
N THR A 144 -18.40 1.31 17.99
CA THR A 144 -18.75 0.12 18.79
C THR A 144 -18.87 -1.11 17.88
N LEU A 145 -18.76 -2.32 18.44
CA LEU A 145 -18.92 -3.54 17.63
C LEU A 145 -20.27 -3.61 16.92
N GLU A 146 -21.35 -3.11 17.54
CA GLU A 146 -22.67 -3.04 16.91
C GLU A 146 -22.69 -2.06 15.73
N GLU A 147 -22.08 -0.87 15.86
CA GLU A 147 -21.93 0.07 14.75
C GLU A 147 -21.08 -0.51 13.61
N SER A 148 -19.98 -1.18 13.96
CA SER A 148 -19.11 -1.92 13.03
C SER A 148 -19.88 -3.03 12.29
N ARG A 149 -20.76 -3.75 12.98
CA ARG A 149 -21.64 -4.77 12.39
C ARG A 149 -22.60 -4.15 11.37
N LEU A 150 -23.25 -3.05 11.75
CA LEU A 150 -24.18 -2.33 10.87
C LEU A 150 -23.46 -1.78 9.62
N LEU A 151 -22.26 -1.22 9.79
CA LEU A 151 -21.44 -0.75 8.66
C LEU A 151 -21.08 -1.89 7.71
N THR A 152 -20.64 -3.03 8.25
CA THR A 152 -20.27 -4.20 7.44
C THR A 152 -21.47 -4.70 6.63
N MET A 153 -22.65 -4.80 7.25
CA MET A 153 -23.88 -5.17 6.55
C MET A 153 -24.27 -4.17 5.46
N ALA A 154 -24.07 -2.87 5.70
CA ALA A 154 -24.34 -1.84 4.70
C ALA A 154 -23.36 -1.92 3.52
N MET A 155 -22.09 -2.23 3.77
CA MET A 155 -21.09 -2.49 2.74
C MET A 155 -21.44 -3.72 1.90
N GLU A 156 -21.87 -4.82 2.52
CA GLU A 156 -22.34 -6.00 1.80
C GLU A 156 -23.55 -5.72 0.92
N ARG A 157 -24.52 -4.95 1.44
CA ARG A 157 -25.73 -4.59 0.71
C ARG A 157 -25.44 -3.64 -0.46
N TRP A 158 -24.46 -2.75 -0.29
CA TRP A 158 -23.99 -1.79 -1.31
C TRP A 158 -25.11 -0.96 -1.97
N ASP A 159 -26.02 -0.41 -1.16
CA ASP A 159 -27.07 0.49 -1.67
C ASP A 159 -27.25 1.73 -0.77
N GLU A 160 -27.82 2.79 -1.35
CA GLU A 160 -27.97 4.07 -0.64
C GLU A 160 -28.94 3.98 0.55
N GLN A 161 -29.89 3.04 0.53
CA GLN A 161 -30.87 2.88 1.60
C GLN A 161 -30.27 2.23 2.84
N ALA A 162 -29.23 1.40 2.67
CA ALA A 162 -28.48 0.83 3.77
C ALA A 162 -27.90 1.92 4.70
N ALA A 163 -27.55 3.08 4.12
CA ALA A 163 -27.01 4.22 4.85
C ALA A 163 -27.96 4.77 5.93
N GLU A 164 -29.27 4.60 5.78
CA GLU A 164 -30.27 5.13 6.73
C GLU A 164 -30.22 4.47 8.10
N HIS A 165 -29.64 3.27 8.20
CA HIS A 165 -29.51 2.52 9.45
C HIS A 165 -28.14 2.75 10.13
N LEU A 166 -27.27 3.59 9.54
CA LEU A 166 -25.93 3.85 10.06
C LEU A 166 -25.91 5.10 10.97
N PRO A 167 -25.00 5.15 11.96
CA PRO A 167 -24.71 6.37 12.72
C PRO A 167 -24.34 7.53 11.81
N GLY A 168 -24.52 8.78 12.28
CA GLY A 168 -24.35 9.98 11.45
C GLY A 168 -23.02 10.09 10.71
N TYR A 169 -21.90 9.83 11.39
CA TYR A 169 -20.56 9.88 10.79
C TYR A 169 -20.33 8.75 9.77
N THR A 170 -20.73 7.53 10.13
CA THR A 170 -20.60 6.34 9.27
C THR A 170 -21.49 6.44 8.03
N LYS A 171 -22.71 6.95 8.19
CA LYS A 171 -23.65 7.26 7.11
C LYS A 171 -23.05 8.26 6.13
N PHE A 172 -22.45 9.33 6.65
CA PHE A 172 -21.77 10.33 5.84
C PHE A 172 -20.63 9.70 5.03
N PHE A 173 -19.74 8.97 5.70
CA PHE A 173 -18.60 8.31 5.06
C PHE A 173 -19.03 7.27 4.02
N TYR A 174 -19.99 6.42 4.34
CA TYR A 174 -20.53 5.40 3.44
C TYR A 174 -21.05 6.00 2.13
N ARG A 175 -21.78 7.12 2.19
CA ARG A 175 -22.25 7.82 0.99
C ARG A 175 -21.09 8.36 0.13
N LYS A 176 -20.01 8.84 0.75
CA LYS A 176 -18.81 9.29 0.04
C LYS A 176 -18.06 8.13 -0.63
N VAL A 177 -18.03 6.96 0.00
CA VAL A 177 -17.50 5.72 -0.59
C VAL A 177 -18.31 5.35 -1.82
N LEU A 178 -19.64 5.24 -1.72
CA LEU A 178 -20.50 4.91 -2.86
C LEU A 178 -20.35 5.91 -4.02
N ALA A 179 -20.33 7.21 -3.72
CA ALA A 179 -20.16 8.24 -4.75
C ALA A 179 -18.81 8.13 -5.47
N THR A 180 -17.72 7.90 -4.73
CA THR A 180 -16.38 7.73 -5.32
C THR A 180 -16.31 6.46 -6.17
N MET A 181 -16.90 5.37 -5.69
CA MET A 181 -16.90 4.10 -6.41
C MET A 181 -17.69 4.15 -7.73
N LYS A 182 -18.82 4.88 -7.76
CA LYS A 182 -19.58 5.12 -9.00
C LYS A 182 -18.74 5.84 -10.06
N VAL A 183 -17.89 6.79 -9.65
CA VAL A 183 -16.97 7.48 -10.57
C VAL A 183 -15.91 6.51 -11.08
N ILE A 184 -15.29 5.73 -10.19
CA ILE A 184 -14.28 4.73 -10.57
C ILE A 184 -14.84 3.71 -11.56
N GLU A 185 -16.04 3.19 -11.32
CA GLU A 185 -16.74 2.26 -12.20
C GLU A 185 -16.91 2.85 -13.62
N LYS A 186 -17.47 4.05 -13.71
CA LYS A 186 -17.64 4.75 -14.99
C LYS A 186 -16.33 4.99 -15.72
N ASP A 187 -15.29 5.40 -14.99
CA ASP A 187 -13.98 5.69 -15.57
C ASP A 187 -13.29 4.41 -16.08
N LEU A 188 -13.41 3.29 -15.35
CA LEU A 188 -12.90 1.98 -15.81
C LEU A 188 -13.65 1.50 -17.06
N ASP A 189 -14.98 1.60 -17.06
CA ASP A 189 -15.80 1.23 -18.22
C ASP A 189 -15.42 2.05 -19.47
N SER A 190 -15.15 3.35 -19.29
CA SER A 190 -14.72 4.24 -20.39
C SER A 190 -13.36 3.84 -20.99
N GLN A 191 -12.52 3.14 -20.23
CA GLN A 191 -11.23 2.59 -20.65
C GLN A 191 -11.36 1.17 -21.21
N GLY A 192 -12.58 0.61 -21.29
CA GLY A 192 -12.82 -0.78 -21.68
C GLY A 192 -12.44 -1.80 -20.62
N ASN A 193 -12.14 -1.37 -19.39
CA ASN A 193 -11.80 -2.22 -18.27
C ASN A 193 -13.08 -2.68 -17.55
N LYS A 194 -13.34 -3.99 -17.54
CA LYS A 194 -14.57 -4.60 -17.00
C LYS A 194 -14.43 -5.11 -15.56
N HIS A 195 -13.48 -4.58 -14.79
CA HIS A 195 -13.16 -5.09 -13.45
C HIS A 195 -13.69 -4.23 -12.29
N ALA A 196 -14.59 -3.28 -12.55
CA ALA A 196 -15.21 -2.47 -11.50
C ALA A 196 -15.85 -3.32 -10.38
N ASP A 197 -16.48 -4.45 -10.75
CA ASP A 197 -17.04 -5.41 -9.79
C ASP A 197 -15.99 -6.01 -8.85
N TYR A 198 -14.76 -6.26 -9.32
CA TYR A 198 -13.68 -6.75 -8.45
C TYR A 198 -13.23 -5.65 -7.49
N VAL A 199 -13.09 -4.39 -7.94
CA VAL A 199 -12.75 -3.25 -7.06
C VAL A 199 -13.76 -3.13 -5.92
N LYS A 200 -15.06 -3.21 -6.25
CA LYS A 200 -16.14 -3.23 -5.25
C LYS A 200 -16.01 -4.41 -4.29
N LYS A 201 -15.85 -5.64 -4.81
CA LYS A 201 -15.73 -6.86 -3.99
C LYS A 201 -14.56 -6.77 -3.02
N LEU A 202 -13.42 -6.23 -3.45
CA LEU A 202 -12.24 -6.05 -2.60
C LEU A 202 -12.50 -5.07 -1.45
N LEU A 203 -13.23 -3.98 -1.69
CA LEU A 203 -13.57 -3.04 -0.62
C LEU A 203 -14.51 -3.69 0.42
N ILE A 204 -15.51 -4.44 -0.06
CA ILE A 204 -16.43 -5.18 0.80
C ILE A 204 -15.67 -6.22 1.63
N ASP A 205 -14.79 -7.01 1.00
CA ASP A 205 -14.02 -8.06 1.68
C ASP A 205 -13.13 -7.47 2.78
N ALA A 206 -12.46 -6.34 2.52
CA ALA A 206 -11.66 -5.66 3.53
C ALA A 206 -12.47 -5.24 4.76
N THR A 207 -13.68 -4.70 4.58
CA THR A 207 -14.56 -4.34 5.71
C THR A 207 -14.98 -5.55 6.54
N LYS A 208 -15.14 -6.72 5.90
CA LYS A 208 -15.39 -7.98 6.63
C LYS A 208 -14.18 -8.43 7.43
N CYS A 209 -12.98 -8.30 6.86
CA CYS A 209 -11.74 -8.61 7.58
C CYS A 209 -11.60 -7.75 8.83
N TYR A 210 -11.84 -6.43 8.72
CA TYR A 210 -11.80 -5.52 9.86
C TYR A 210 -12.84 -5.85 10.92
N TYR A 211 -14.09 -6.10 10.51
CA TYR A 211 -15.13 -6.50 11.46
C TYR A 211 -14.79 -7.80 12.20
N ASN A 212 -14.24 -8.80 11.50
CA ASN A 212 -13.86 -10.07 12.12
C ASN A 212 -12.72 -9.89 13.13
N GLU A 213 -11.76 -9.01 12.85
CA GLU A 213 -10.68 -8.68 13.79
C GLU A 213 -11.23 -7.92 15.01
N ALA A 214 -12.04 -6.87 14.81
CA ALA A 214 -12.66 -6.11 15.89
C ALA A 214 -13.52 -6.99 16.81
N LYS A 215 -14.33 -7.86 16.21
CA LYS A 215 -15.14 -8.85 16.94
C LYS A 215 -14.26 -9.77 17.78
N TRP A 216 -13.18 -10.29 17.20
CA TRP A 216 -12.27 -11.17 17.91
C TRP A 216 -11.59 -10.45 19.07
N CYS A 217 -11.14 -9.20 18.88
CA CYS A 217 -10.52 -8.40 19.93
C CYS A 217 -11.45 -8.17 21.13
N GLU A 218 -12.74 -7.94 20.90
CA GLU A 218 -13.72 -7.76 21.99
C GLU A 218 -14.09 -9.09 22.69
N GLU A 219 -14.15 -10.19 21.94
CA GLU A 219 -14.47 -11.53 22.49
C GLU A 219 -13.25 -12.20 23.18
N SER A 220 -12.03 -11.75 22.90
CA SER A 220 -10.80 -12.35 23.43
C SER A 220 -10.46 -11.82 24.84
N ASP A 221 -10.81 -12.60 25.87
CA ASP A 221 -10.49 -12.29 27.28
C ASP A 221 -9.12 -12.83 27.76
N THR A 222 -8.34 -13.49 26.90
CA THR A 222 -7.10 -14.19 27.30
C THR A 222 -5.88 -13.87 26.43
N PRO A 223 -4.65 -14.05 26.95
CA PRO A 223 -3.44 -13.88 26.16
C PRO A 223 -3.41 -14.88 25.00
N VAL A 224 -3.29 -14.36 23.79
CA VAL A 224 -3.28 -15.15 22.55
C VAL A 224 -1.85 -15.43 22.09
N THR A 225 -1.64 -16.60 21.49
CA THR A 225 -0.35 -16.92 20.87
C THR A 225 -0.15 -16.09 19.60
N VAL A 226 1.12 -15.90 19.18
CA VAL A 226 1.44 -15.20 17.92
C VAL A 226 0.76 -15.87 16.72
N GLU A 227 0.66 -17.19 16.70
CA GLU A 227 0.00 -17.93 15.60
C GLU A 227 -1.51 -17.66 15.56
N GLU A 228 -2.17 -17.62 16.73
CA GLU A 228 -3.60 -17.31 16.82
C GLU A 228 -3.89 -15.87 16.39
N HIS A 229 -3.06 -14.92 16.84
CA HIS A 229 -3.11 -13.53 16.39
C HIS A 229 -3.00 -13.45 14.87
N LEU A 230 -1.92 -14.00 14.29
CA LEU A 230 -1.66 -13.92 12.86
C LEU A 230 -2.75 -14.61 12.02
N ARG A 231 -3.38 -15.67 12.53
CA ARG A 231 -4.48 -16.34 11.82
C ARG A 231 -5.66 -15.38 11.56
N ILE A 232 -5.88 -14.41 12.44
CA ILE A 232 -7.04 -13.51 12.43
C ILE A 232 -6.66 -12.13 11.88
N SER A 233 -5.51 -11.58 12.26
CA SER A 233 -5.07 -10.23 11.89
C SER A 233 -4.40 -10.15 10.51
N VAL A 234 -3.91 -11.27 9.95
CA VAL A 234 -3.26 -11.23 8.64
C VAL A 234 -4.24 -10.85 7.51
N PRO A 235 -5.48 -11.35 7.43
CA PRO A 235 -6.44 -10.89 6.42
C PRO A 235 -6.73 -9.38 6.43
N SER A 236 -6.79 -8.76 7.61
CA SER A 236 -7.11 -7.33 7.77
C SER A 236 -5.93 -6.38 7.46
N CYS A 237 -4.70 -6.89 7.26
CA CYS A 237 -3.59 -6.05 6.79
C CYS A 237 -3.77 -5.52 5.35
N CYS A 238 -4.80 -6.01 4.65
CA CYS A 238 -5.22 -5.56 3.31
C CYS A 238 -4.17 -5.66 2.18
N CYS A 239 -3.07 -6.40 2.38
CA CYS A 239 -2.02 -6.48 1.35
C CYS A 239 -2.48 -7.21 0.08
N MET A 240 -3.25 -8.30 0.22
CA MET A 240 -3.87 -8.98 -0.93
C MET A 240 -4.86 -8.07 -1.66
N HIS A 241 -5.61 -7.25 -0.92
CA HIS A 241 -6.59 -6.33 -1.50
C HIS A 241 -5.91 -5.33 -2.44
N VAL A 242 -4.79 -4.73 -2.01
CA VAL A 242 -4.02 -3.80 -2.85
C VAL A 242 -3.46 -4.52 -4.09
N ALA A 243 -3.01 -5.77 -3.95
CA ALA A 243 -2.48 -6.52 -5.08
C ALA A 243 -3.55 -6.88 -6.12
N CYS A 244 -4.69 -7.40 -5.67
CA CYS A 244 -5.81 -7.71 -6.56
C CYS A 244 -6.42 -6.44 -7.15
N LEU A 245 -6.39 -5.32 -6.43
CA LEU A 245 -6.79 -4.02 -6.94
C LEU A 245 -5.83 -3.56 -8.05
N ALA A 246 -4.52 -3.74 -7.87
CA ALA A 246 -3.54 -3.45 -8.92
C ALA A 246 -3.84 -4.25 -10.19
N PHE A 247 -4.08 -5.56 -10.08
CA PHE A 247 -4.50 -6.40 -11.22
C PHE A 247 -5.80 -5.88 -11.88
N SER A 248 -6.76 -5.47 -11.07
CA SER A 248 -8.03 -4.94 -11.55
C SER A 248 -7.85 -3.64 -12.34
N VAL A 249 -7.06 -2.68 -11.83
CA VAL A 249 -6.91 -1.36 -12.47
C VAL A 249 -5.99 -1.36 -13.69
N ILE A 250 -5.03 -2.30 -13.77
CA ILE A 250 -4.20 -2.46 -14.98
C ILE A 250 -4.90 -3.26 -16.08
N GLY A 251 -6.09 -3.82 -15.81
CA GLY A 251 -6.83 -4.60 -16.79
C GLY A 251 -6.30 -6.02 -17.00
N ALA A 252 -5.70 -6.62 -15.98
CA ALA A 252 -5.18 -7.99 -16.05
C ALA A 252 -6.32 -9.00 -16.30
N GLY A 253 -5.98 -10.17 -16.86
CA GLY A 253 -6.96 -11.24 -17.08
C GLY A 253 -7.74 -11.62 -15.81
N ARG A 254 -9.01 -12.00 -15.95
CA ARG A 254 -9.86 -12.40 -14.80
C ARG A 254 -9.21 -13.51 -13.97
N ASP A 255 -8.58 -14.47 -14.63
CA ASP A 255 -7.87 -15.58 -14.00
C ASP A 255 -6.77 -15.09 -13.04
N ALA A 256 -6.10 -13.97 -13.35
CA ALA A 256 -5.08 -13.38 -12.49
C ALA A 256 -5.68 -12.81 -11.20
N ILE A 257 -6.80 -12.09 -11.32
CA ILE A 257 -7.50 -11.49 -10.19
C ILE A 257 -8.05 -12.60 -9.30
N GLU A 258 -8.71 -13.59 -9.90
CA GLU A 258 -9.29 -14.73 -9.18
C GLU A 258 -8.22 -15.58 -8.50
N TRP A 259 -7.08 -15.82 -9.18
CA TRP A 259 -5.91 -16.45 -8.57
C TRP A 259 -5.42 -15.67 -7.34
N GLY A 260 -5.29 -14.35 -7.44
CA GLY A 260 -4.91 -13.50 -6.31
C GLY A 260 -5.87 -13.63 -5.12
N MET A 261 -7.17 -13.66 -5.41
CA MET A 261 -8.24 -13.83 -4.42
C MET A 261 -8.30 -15.24 -3.81
N THR A 262 -7.69 -16.26 -4.42
CA THR A 262 -7.53 -17.59 -3.77
C THR A 262 -6.55 -17.61 -2.60
N TYR A 263 -5.92 -16.46 -2.32
CA TYR A 263 -4.95 -16.29 -1.25
C TYR A 263 -3.74 -17.24 -1.36
N PRO A 264 -3.03 -17.22 -2.51
CA PRO A 264 -1.91 -18.11 -2.78
C PRO A 264 -0.76 -17.86 -1.80
N LYS A 265 0.18 -18.82 -1.72
CA LYS A 265 1.29 -18.77 -0.75
C LYS A 265 2.07 -17.45 -0.76
N ILE A 266 2.25 -16.86 -1.94
CA ILE A 266 2.91 -15.56 -2.10
C ILE A 266 2.12 -14.43 -1.43
N MET A 267 0.81 -14.33 -1.66
CA MET A 267 -0.06 -13.34 -0.99
C MET A 267 -0.04 -13.55 0.52
N ARG A 268 -0.19 -14.80 0.97
CA ARG A 268 -0.16 -15.13 2.40
C ARG A 268 1.14 -14.71 3.08
N ALA A 269 2.28 -15.08 2.51
CA ALA A 269 3.59 -14.72 3.06
C ALA A 269 3.76 -13.19 3.15
N SER A 270 3.30 -12.48 2.14
CA SER A 270 3.41 -11.02 2.08
C SER A 270 2.48 -10.30 3.04
N CYS A 271 1.24 -10.77 3.17
CA CYS A 271 0.33 -10.28 4.22
C CYS A 271 0.89 -10.56 5.62
N THR A 272 1.49 -11.74 5.86
CA THR A 272 2.14 -12.05 7.15
C THR A 272 3.29 -11.09 7.44
N ILE A 273 4.17 -10.85 6.47
CA ILE A 273 5.27 -9.86 6.61
C ILE A 273 4.70 -8.47 6.89
N GLY A 274 3.70 -8.04 6.12
CA GLY A 274 3.05 -6.74 6.28
C GLY A 274 2.45 -6.56 7.66
N ARG A 275 1.67 -7.55 8.12
CA ARG A 275 1.06 -7.58 9.46
C ARG A 275 2.11 -7.50 10.57
N VAL A 276 3.09 -8.40 10.59
CA VAL A 276 4.12 -8.43 11.65
C VAL A 276 4.87 -7.11 11.74
N ILE A 277 5.27 -6.54 10.61
CA ILE A 277 6.03 -5.29 10.62
C ILE A 277 5.16 -4.11 11.05
N ASN A 278 3.91 -4.08 10.59
CA ASN A 278 2.94 -3.07 11.02
C ASN A 278 2.72 -3.11 12.53
N ASP A 279 2.55 -4.30 13.10
CA ASP A 279 2.30 -4.48 14.53
C ASP A 279 3.51 -4.06 15.37
N VAL A 280 4.73 -4.48 14.98
CA VAL A 280 5.97 -4.05 15.64
C VAL A 280 6.14 -2.53 15.57
N ALA A 281 5.96 -1.94 14.39
CA ALA A 281 6.10 -0.49 14.20
C ALA A 281 5.03 0.33 14.95
N SER A 282 3.83 -0.24 15.12
CA SER A 282 2.72 0.40 15.85
C SER A 282 2.84 0.22 17.35
N HIS A 283 3.48 -0.85 17.83
CA HIS A 283 3.77 -1.06 19.25
C HIS A 283 4.90 -0.16 19.74
N GLU A 284 5.96 0.01 18.95
CA GLU A 284 7.15 0.77 19.32
C GLU A 284 6.98 2.31 19.24
N VAL A 285 5.77 2.88 19.40
CA VAL A 285 5.42 4.32 19.15
C VAL A 285 6.47 5.32 19.65
N THR A 286 7.55 5.51 18.88
CA THR A 286 8.65 6.45 19.17
C THR A 286 9.48 6.83 17.95
N HIS A 287 9.38 6.17 16.79
CA HIS A 287 10.16 6.58 15.60
C HIS A 287 9.35 6.58 14.30
N LEU A 288 9.27 7.76 13.66
CA LEU A 288 8.77 7.96 12.29
C LEU A 288 9.42 6.98 11.29
N GLN A 289 10.66 6.55 11.56
CA GLN A 289 11.43 5.61 10.75
C GLN A 289 10.77 4.22 10.64
N LEU A 290 10.15 3.68 11.70
CA LEU A 290 9.56 2.32 11.70
C LEU A 290 8.32 2.21 10.81
N LYS A 291 7.48 3.26 10.77
CA LYS A 291 6.31 3.33 9.85
C LYS A 291 6.75 3.37 8.40
N ILE A 292 7.84 4.07 8.11
CA ILE A 292 8.46 4.09 6.79
C ILE A 292 9.01 2.69 6.46
N TYR A 293 9.63 1.96 7.41
CA TYR A 293 10.07 0.58 7.20
C TYR A 293 8.91 -0.38 6.87
N ALA A 294 7.77 -0.32 7.54
CA ALA A 294 6.59 -1.15 7.19
C ALA A 294 6.15 -0.93 5.73
N MET A 295 6.12 0.32 5.30
CA MET A 295 5.91 0.73 3.92
C MET A 295 7.00 0.18 2.97
N PHE A 296 8.28 0.21 3.36
CA PHE A 296 9.37 -0.33 2.54
C PHE A 296 9.15 -1.81 2.21
N TYR A 297 8.73 -2.65 3.17
CA TYR A 297 8.50 -4.09 2.92
C TYR A 297 7.23 -4.36 2.11
N PHE A 298 6.17 -3.59 2.34
CA PHE A 298 4.95 -3.64 1.53
C PHE A 298 5.25 -3.35 0.05
N ILE A 299 6.04 -2.32 -0.23
CA ILE A 299 6.48 -1.95 -1.58
C ILE A 299 7.42 -3.01 -2.17
N CYS A 300 8.27 -3.63 -1.35
CA CYS A 300 9.19 -4.68 -1.82
C CYS A 300 8.47 -5.99 -2.19
N PHE A 301 7.28 -6.25 -1.64
CA PHE A 301 6.42 -7.35 -2.10
C PHE A 301 5.98 -7.16 -3.55
N PHE A 302 5.52 -5.96 -3.93
CA PHE A 302 5.13 -5.69 -5.32
C PHE A 302 6.29 -5.83 -6.30
N GLN A 303 7.48 -5.39 -5.89
CA GLN A 303 8.70 -5.59 -6.68
C GLN A 303 9.15 -7.05 -6.77
N PHE A 304 8.82 -7.85 -5.76
CA PHE A 304 9.04 -9.29 -5.78
C PHE A 304 8.10 -9.94 -6.79
N MET A 305 6.81 -9.57 -6.81
CA MET A 305 5.87 -10.06 -7.83
C MET A 305 6.29 -9.69 -9.26
N ASP A 306 6.78 -8.46 -9.50
CA ASP A 306 7.38 -8.04 -10.77
C ASP A 306 8.56 -8.92 -11.19
N LYS A 307 9.45 -9.29 -10.24
CA LYS A 307 10.65 -10.09 -10.54
C LYS A 307 10.33 -11.52 -10.97
N PHE A 308 9.17 -12.06 -10.59
CA PHE A 308 8.71 -13.37 -11.06
C PHE A 308 7.83 -13.26 -12.31
N GLY A 309 7.75 -12.08 -12.94
CA GLY A 309 6.91 -11.86 -14.11
C GLY A 309 5.42 -11.87 -13.80
N ILE A 310 4.98 -11.89 -12.53
CA ILE A 310 3.56 -12.02 -12.18
C ILE A 310 2.78 -10.75 -12.60
N LEU A 311 3.43 -9.58 -12.64
CA LEU A 311 2.85 -8.34 -13.16
C LEU A 311 3.10 -8.09 -14.67
N LEU A 312 4.00 -8.85 -15.31
CA LEU A 312 4.43 -8.65 -16.70
C LEU A 312 4.04 -9.82 -17.64
N VAL A 313 3.51 -10.92 -17.08
CA VAL A 313 3.16 -12.17 -17.79
C VAL A 313 1.66 -12.49 -17.67
N LEU A 314 0.83 -11.54 -17.23
CA LEU A 314 -0.64 -11.64 -17.14
C LEU A 314 -1.31 -10.51 -17.93
#